data_AF-A0A6J4X2R1-F1
#
_entry.id   AF-A0A6J4X2R1-F1
#
_cell.length_a   1.000
_cell.length_b   1.000
_cell.length_c   1.000
_cell.angle_alpha   90.00
_cell.angle_beta   90.00
_cell.angle_gamma   90.00
#
_symmetry.space_group_name_H-M   'P 1'
#
loop_
_entity.id
_entity.type
_entity.pdbx_description
1 polymer ?
#
loop_
_entity_poly.entity_id
_entity_poly.type
_entity_poly.pdbx_seq_one_letter_code
_entity_poly.pdbx_strand_id
1 'polypeptide(L)'
;ASEARKILQAPDTKSVIGYRDRTMLEVLYSSGIRKTELRDLTLNDVDYHDGFLRIRGKGNKERVVPIGRIACRYLENYIKSVRPELIKDPYNNHLFLSSRGNRFNHNAVRVL
;
A
#
# COMPACT_ATOMS: atom_id res chain seq x y z
N ALA A 1 14.48 12.68 16.10
CA ALA A 1 13.68 11.66 15.38
C ALA A 1 14.53 11.12 14.22
N SER A 2 14.52 9.81 13.96
CA SER A 2 15.30 9.22 12.86
C SER A 2 14.83 9.76 11.50
N GLU A 3 15.75 9.88 10.52
CA GLU A 3 15.43 10.32 9.15
C GLU A 3 14.30 9.51 8.51
N ALA A 4 14.26 8.20 8.79
CA ALA A 4 13.16 7.32 8.37
C ALA A 4 11.78 7.82 8.82
N ARG A 5 11.65 8.31 10.06
CA ARG A 5 10.37 8.84 10.56
C ARG A 5 9.93 10.12 9.84
N LYS A 6 10.89 10.97 9.46
CA LYS A 6 10.58 12.20 8.69
C LYS A 6 10.03 11.85 7.32
N ILE A 7 10.66 10.90 6.63
CA ILE A 7 10.19 10.40 5.33
C ILE A 7 8.79 9.80 5.45
N LEU A 8 8.59 8.93 6.45
CA LEU A 8 7.30 8.34 6.75
C LEU A 8 6.22 9.43 6.90
N GLN A 9 6.48 10.48 7.67
CA GLN A 9 5.49 11.52 7.98
C GLN A 9 5.35 12.62 6.91
N ALA A 10 6.11 12.58 5.83
CA ALA A 10 6.09 13.60 4.79
C ALA A 10 4.74 13.74 4.03
N PRO A 11 4.00 12.66 3.72
CA PRO A 11 2.74 12.80 2.99
C PRO A 11 1.62 13.44 3.84
N ASP A 12 0.86 14.36 3.24
CA ASP A 12 -0.30 14.99 3.88
C ASP A 12 -1.49 14.02 3.97
N THR A 13 -1.65 13.42 5.15
CA THR A 13 -2.75 12.49 5.45
C THR A 13 -4.15 13.12 5.45
N LYS A 14 -4.28 14.45 5.31
CA LYS A 14 -5.58 15.10 5.11
C LYS A 14 -6.09 14.99 3.67
N SER A 15 -5.19 14.70 2.72
CA SER A 15 -5.54 14.46 1.33
C SER A 15 -5.67 12.96 1.03
N VAL A 16 -6.57 12.61 0.12
CA VAL A 16 -6.76 11.21 -0.34
C VAL A 16 -5.45 10.61 -0.87
N ILE A 17 -4.71 11.39 -1.65
CA ILE A 17 -3.43 10.98 -2.24
C ILE A 17 -2.34 10.84 -1.16
N GLY A 18 -2.22 11.81 -0.26
CA GLY A 18 -1.22 11.74 0.80
C GLY A 18 -1.52 10.62 1.81
N TYR A 19 -2.79 10.31 2.09
CA TYR A 19 -3.13 9.14 2.92
C TYR A 19 -2.75 7.82 2.24
N ARG A 20 -3.01 7.69 0.93
CA ARG A 20 -2.53 6.54 0.13
C ARG A 20 -1.01 6.42 0.23
N ASP A 21 -0.29 7.50 -0.02
CA ASP A 21 1.18 7.49 -0.07
C ASP A 21 1.77 7.20 1.32
N ARG A 22 1.16 7.73 2.39
CA ARG A 22 1.48 7.39 3.78
C ARG A 22 1.31 5.89 4.03
N THR A 23 0.20 5.31 3.57
CA THR A 23 -0.08 3.88 3.71
C THR A 23 0.94 3.03 2.96
N MET A 24 1.27 3.41 1.72
CA MET A 24 2.31 2.76 0.92
C MET A 24 3.67 2.77 1.62
N LEU A 25 4.06 3.91 2.21
CA LEU A 25 5.29 4.04 2.98
C LEU A 25 5.31 3.16 4.24
N GLU A 26 4.22 3.13 5.01
CA GLU A 26 4.13 2.28 6.20
C GLU A 26 4.23 0.79 5.85
N VAL A 27 3.60 0.37 4.75
CA VAL A 27 3.72 -1.01 4.26
C VAL A 27 5.16 -1.34 3.86
N LEU A 28 5.80 -0.48 3.06
CA LEU A 28 7.20 -0.68 2.65
C LEU A 28 8.14 -0.74 3.86
N TYR A 29 7.99 0.21 4.79
CA TYR A 29 8.81 0.29 5.99
C TYR A 29 8.62 -0.93 6.90
N SER A 30 7.38 -1.41 7.04
CA SER A 30 7.08 -2.52 7.93
C SER A 30 7.43 -3.89 7.36
N SER A 31 7.34 -4.09 6.05
CA SER A 31 7.46 -5.41 5.42
C SER A 31 8.78 -5.62 4.69
N GLY A 32 9.48 -4.55 4.31
CA GLY A 32 10.70 -4.62 3.50
C GLY A 32 10.48 -5.14 2.06
N ILE A 33 9.23 -5.19 1.58
CA ILE A 33 8.93 -5.61 0.19
C ILE A 33 9.43 -4.56 -0.82
N ARG A 34 9.63 -4.99 -2.06
CA ARG A 34 10.03 -4.09 -3.14
C ARG A 34 8.85 -3.24 -3.61
N LYS A 35 9.14 -2.04 -4.13
CA LYS A 35 8.14 -1.15 -4.75
C LYS A 35 7.28 -1.81 -5.82
N THR A 36 7.85 -2.77 -6.56
CA THR A 36 7.14 -3.52 -7.60
C THR A 36 6.17 -4.53 -6.99
N GLU A 37 6.56 -5.20 -5.90
CA GLU A 37 5.67 -6.11 -5.16
C GLU A 37 4.52 -5.32 -4.53
N LEU A 38 4.79 -4.17 -3.91
CA LEU A 38 3.77 -3.27 -3.37
C LEU A 38 2.72 -2.87 -4.41
N ARG A 39 3.17 -2.52 -5.62
CA ARG A 39 2.30 -2.09 -6.73
C ARG A 39 1.33 -3.18 -7.17
N ASP A 40 1.80 -4.43 -7.13
CA ASP A 40 1.07 -5.56 -7.68
C ASP A 40 0.20 -6.26 -6.62
N LEU A 41 0.26 -5.82 -5.35
CA LEU A 41 -0.68 -6.24 -4.31
C LEU A 41 -2.14 -6.01 -4.72
N THR A 42 -2.97 -7.00 -4.41
CA THR A 42 -4.42 -6.95 -4.51
C THR A 42 -5.05 -6.90 -3.12
N LEU A 43 -6.37 -6.64 -3.04
CA LEU A 43 -7.08 -6.69 -1.75
C LEU A 43 -6.99 -8.06 -1.08
N ASN A 44 -6.90 -9.13 -1.87
CA ASN A 44 -6.81 -10.51 -1.37
C ASN A 44 -5.43 -10.87 -0.81
N ASP A 45 -4.42 -10.03 -1.08
CA ASP A 45 -3.05 -10.27 -0.64
C ASP A 45 -2.77 -9.64 0.75
N VAL A 46 -3.76 -8.98 1.35
CA VAL A 46 -3.61 -8.26 2.62
C VAL A 46 -4.55 -8.82 3.66
N ASP A 47 -3.99 -9.21 4.80
CA ASP A 47 -4.75 -9.42 6.02
C ASP A 47 -4.25 -8.43 7.08
N TYR A 48 -4.96 -7.31 7.23
CA TYR A 48 -4.61 -6.30 8.23
C TYR A 48 -5.13 -6.66 9.63
N HIS A 49 -6.01 -7.66 9.76
CA HIS A 49 -6.49 -8.17 11.05
C HIS A 49 -5.44 -9.08 11.67
N ASP A 50 -4.92 -10.04 10.89
CA ASP A 50 -3.86 -10.96 11.31
C ASP A 50 -2.45 -10.41 11.08
N GLY A 51 -2.32 -9.30 10.36
CA GLY A 51 -1.08 -8.54 10.24
C GLY A 51 -0.06 -9.16 9.30
N PHE A 52 -0.48 -9.59 8.12
CA PHE A 52 0.43 -10.11 7.10
C PHE A 52 0.04 -9.74 5.67
N LEU A 53 1.02 -9.88 4.76
CA LEU A 53 0.88 -9.75 3.32
C LEU A 53 1.25 -11.06 2.63
N ARG A 54 0.56 -11.42 1.55
CA ARG A 54 0.94 -12.50 0.64
C ARG A 54 1.65 -11.92 -0.57
N ILE A 55 2.91 -12.29 -0.78
CA ILE A 55 3.74 -11.75 -1.86
C ILE A 55 4.05 -12.82 -2.89
N ARG A 56 3.77 -12.53 -4.16
CA ARG A 56 4.13 -13.37 -5.31
C ARG A 56 5.50 -12.98 -5.86
N GLY A 57 6.45 -13.88 -5.79
CA GLY A 57 7.81 -13.73 -6.31
C GLY A 57 8.00 -14.36 -7.69
N LYS A 58 9.27 -14.42 -8.14
CA LYS A 58 9.65 -15.04 -9.41
C LYS A 58 9.28 -16.53 -9.41
N GLY A 59 8.65 -16.99 -10.50
CA GLY A 59 8.24 -18.39 -10.66
C GLY A 59 7.00 -18.77 -9.86
N ASN A 60 6.10 -17.82 -9.58
CA ASN A 60 4.87 -18.02 -8.78
C ASN A 60 5.11 -18.55 -7.36
N LYS A 61 6.31 -18.36 -6.80
CA LYS A 61 6.55 -18.67 -5.39
C LYS A 61 5.86 -17.63 -4.52
N GLU A 62 5.00 -18.09 -3.63
CA GLU A 62 4.33 -17.24 -2.65
C GLU A 62 5.08 -17.26 -1.32
N ARG A 63 5.08 -16.11 -0.62
CA ARG A 63 5.54 -16.01 0.76
C ARG A 63 4.63 -15.11 1.57
N VAL A 64 4.52 -15.39 2.86
CA VAL A 64 3.83 -14.53 3.82
C VAL A 64 4.86 -13.60 4.47
N VAL A 65 4.54 -12.30 4.54
CA VAL A 65 5.38 -11.29 5.15
C VAL A 65 4.59 -10.58 6.26
N PRO A 66 5.04 -10.62 7.53
CA PRO A 66 4.35 -9.93 8.61
C PRO A 66 4.45 -8.41 8.44
N ILE A 67 3.43 -7.71 8.93
CA ILE A 67 3.38 -6.25 9.02
C ILE A 67 2.99 -5.81 10.43
N GLY A 68 3.51 -4.67 10.85
CA GLY A 68 3.30 -4.10 12.17
C GLY A 68 1.97 -3.35 12.27
N ARG A 69 1.50 -3.18 13.51
CA ARG A 69 0.20 -2.58 13.84
C ARG A 69 -0.05 -1.20 13.20
N ILE A 70 1.00 -0.40 13.01
CA ILE A 70 0.87 0.92 12.37
C ILE A 70 0.46 0.76 10.90
N ALA A 71 1.12 -0.14 10.15
CA ALA A 71 0.78 -0.44 8.77
C ALA A 71 -0.62 -1.04 8.66
N CYS A 72 -1.00 -1.96 9.56
CA CYS A 72 -2.37 -2.51 9.62
C CYS A 72 -3.42 -1.42 9.76
N ARG A 73 -3.24 -0.47 10.69
CA ARG A 73 -4.19 0.64 10.89
C ARG A 73 -4.30 1.54 9.66
N TYR A 74 -3.18 1.87 9.02
CA TYR A 74 -3.22 2.67 7.79
C TYR A 74 -3.91 1.90 6.65
N LEU A 75 -3.62 0.61 6.50
CA LEU A 75 -4.25 -0.27 5.51
C LEU A 75 -5.76 -0.36 5.71
N GLU A 76 -6.22 -0.61 6.93
CA GLU A 76 -7.64 -0.69 7.26
C GLU A 76 -8.38 0.57 6.82
N ASN A 77 -7.92 1.73 7.30
CA ASN A 77 -8.53 3.02 6.97
C ASN A 77 -8.43 3.33 5.48
N TYR A 78 -7.29 3.01 4.85
CA TYR A 78 -7.14 3.22 3.42
C TYR A 78 -8.12 2.35 2.62
N ILE A 79 -8.27 1.07 2.94
CA ILE A 79 -9.18 0.15 2.25
C ILE A 79 -10.64 0.56 2.47
N LYS A 80 -11.02 0.93 3.69
CA LYS A 80 -12.42 1.21 4.06
C LYS A 80 -12.90 2.61 3.69
N SER A 81 -12.04 3.62 3.76
CA SER A 81 -12.45 5.02 3.65
C SER A 81 -11.82 5.75 2.47
N VAL A 82 -10.53 5.56 2.21
CA VAL A 82 -9.79 6.37 1.23
C VAL A 82 -9.83 5.78 -0.19
N ARG A 83 -9.60 4.48 -0.34
CA ARG A 83 -9.61 3.78 -1.62
C ARG A 83 -10.95 3.89 -2.36
N PRO A 84 -12.11 3.82 -1.69
CA PRO A 84 -13.41 4.05 -2.35
C PRO A 84 -13.54 5.43 -3.00
N GLU A 85 -12.85 6.46 -2.49
CA GLU A 85 -12.84 7.80 -3.12
C GLU A 85 -11.96 7.87 -4.38
N LEU A 86 -11.01 6.93 -4.53
CA LEU A 86 -10.09 6.89 -5.67
C LEU A 86 -10.59 5.99 -6.81
N ILE A 87 -11.29 4.91 -6.51
CA ILE A 87 -11.60 3.87 -7.49
C ILE A 87 -12.56 4.38 -8.57
N LYS A 88 -12.19 4.18 -9.83
CA LYS A 88 -13.06 4.47 -10.98
C LYS A 88 -13.75 3.24 -11.54
N ASP A 89 -13.01 2.14 -11.60
CA ASP A 89 -13.52 0.85 -12.05
C ASP A 89 -13.76 -0.02 -10.81
N PRO A 90 -15.03 -0.34 -10.45
CA PRO A 90 -15.35 -1.15 -9.28
C PRO A 90 -14.77 -2.56 -9.34
N TYR A 91 -14.40 -3.06 -10.53
CA TYR A 91 -13.78 -4.38 -10.71
C TYR A 91 -12.26 -4.36 -10.51
N ASN A 92 -11.64 -3.19 -10.34
CA ASN A 92 -10.21 -3.09 -10.08
C ASN A 92 -9.89 -3.61 -8.67
N ASN A 93 -9.16 -4.73 -8.61
CA ASN A 93 -8.80 -5.40 -7.36
C ASN A 93 -7.41 -4.99 -6.80
N HIS A 94 -6.69 -4.07 -7.45
CA HIS A 94 -5.40 -3.62 -6.93
C HIS A 94 -5.58 -2.87 -5.60
N LEU A 95 -4.73 -3.18 -4.63
CA LEU A 95 -4.75 -2.53 -3.33
C LEU A 95 -4.53 -1.01 -3.49
N PHE A 96 -3.40 -0.63 -4.08
CA PHE A 96 -3.05 0.76 -4.28
C PHE A 96 -3.43 1.28 -5.67
N LEU A 97 -4.12 2.43 -5.71
CA LEU A 97 -4.57 3.07 -6.94
C LEU A 97 -3.77 4.33 -7.24
N SER A 98 -3.50 4.59 -8.52
CA SER A 98 -2.92 5.86 -8.98
C SER A 98 -3.84 7.04 -8.68
N SER A 99 -3.33 8.27 -8.80
CA SER A 99 -4.15 9.49 -8.63
C SER A 99 -5.31 9.61 -9.61
N ARG A 100 -5.28 8.83 -10.70
CA ARG A 100 -6.36 8.75 -11.70
C ARG A 100 -7.38 7.64 -11.40
N GLY A 101 -7.21 6.89 -10.31
CA GLY A 101 -8.12 5.81 -9.89
C GLY A 101 -7.88 4.45 -10.55
N ASN A 102 -6.85 4.33 -11.37
CA ASN A 102 -6.48 3.11 -12.08
C ASN A 102 -5.24 2.46 -11.45
N ARG A 103 -4.91 1.22 -11.87
CA ARG A 103 -3.63 0.58 -11.55
C ARG A 103 -2.45 1.51 -11.83
N PHE A 104 -1.42 1.47 -10.98
CA PHE A 104 -0.15 2.11 -11.29
C PHE A 104 0.51 1.50 -12.53
N ASN A 105 0.94 2.34 -13.47
CA ASN A 105 1.79 1.91 -14.58
C ASN A 105 3.15 1.44 -14.07
N HIS A 106 3.85 0.62 -14.87
CA HIS A 106 5.10 0.00 -14.44
C HIS A 106 6.17 1.00 -13.96
N ASN A 107 6.17 2.22 -14.51
CA ASN A 107 7.12 3.29 -14.20
C ASN A 107 6.56 4.37 -13.25
N ALA A 108 5.31 4.26 -12.79
CA ALA A 108 4.58 5.35 -12.15
C ALA A 108 4.50 5.27 -10.61
N VAL A 109 5.14 4.28 -9.99
CA VAL A 109 5.19 4.19 -8.52
C VAL A 109 6.26 5.15 -8.03
N ARG A 110 5.84 6.39 -7.81
CA ARG A 110 6.61 7.41 -7.10
C ARG A 110 6.04 7.48 -5.68
N VAL A 111 6.82 7.01 -4.71
CA VAL A 111 6.42 7.06 -3.30
C VAL A 111 6.85 8.39 -2.65
N LEU A 112 7.66 9.19 -3.36
CA LEU A 112 8.02 10.59 -3.10
C LEU A 112 8.34 11.30 -4.43
#